data_AF-A0A7L5DMH4-F1
#
_entry.id   AF-A0A7L5DMH4-F1
#
_cell.length_a   1.000
_cell.length_b   1.000
_cell.length_c   1.000
_cell.angle_alpha   90.00
_cell.angle_beta   90.00
_cell.angle_gamma   90.00
#
_symmetry.space_group_name_H-M   'P 1'
#
loop_
_entity.id
_entity.type
_entity.pdbx_description
1 polymer ?
#
loop_
_entity_poly.entity_id
_entity_poly.type
_entity_poly.pdbx_seq_one_letter_code
_entity_poly.pdbx_strand_id
1 'polypeptide(L)'
;MNELETIENYVNGLLSPDERARFDAELAYNSALAESLAFYVLTQEVARQQALDTRKAELAALRTRPVPSEASVRPLWGSAGMVRWLAVAASVVLVLAVGYYALRPKTDTLAALTTTYANERFGQLPVTMGGKSDDVQQGIARFNDGQIARADSLFETALRTQPQRDDALTYAGITAFRLGQYDRAIDRFQRLGQLPGRFANPGPYYEALARLRRNLPDDKSRAKGLLEQVVRQNLVGAKEAERLLATNNL
;
A
#
# COMPACT_ATOMS: atom_id res chain seq x y z
N MET A 1 20.97 17.51 -37.37
CA MET A 1 21.14 16.09 -37.02
C MET A 1 21.28 15.31 -38.29
N ASN A 2 22.17 14.32 -38.31
CA ASN A 2 22.34 13.45 -39.46
C ASN A 2 21.15 12.48 -39.55
N GLU A 3 20.57 12.25 -40.73
CA GLU A 3 19.39 11.39 -40.91
C GLU A 3 19.60 9.99 -40.31
N LEU A 4 20.81 9.44 -40.52
CA LEU A 4 21.24 8.16 -39.96
C LEU A 4 21.27 8.16 -38.41
N GLU A 5 21.73 9.26 -37.80
CA GLU A 5 21.82 9.40 -36.34
C GLU A 5 20.43 9.49 -35.71
N THR A 6 19.49 10.16 -36.39
CA THR A 6 18.08 10.20 -35.95
C THR A 6 17.43 8.82 -36.06
N ILE A 7 17.67 8.08 -37.14
CA ILE A 7 17.19 6.69 -37.33
C ILE A 7 17.77 5.77 -36.25
N GLU A 8 19.06 5.85 -35.98
CA GLU A 8 19.73 5.06 -34.95
C GLU A 8 19.14 5.35 -33.56
N ASN A 9 18.99 6.64 -33.21
CA ASN A 9 18.39 7.04 -31.93
C ASN A 9 16.92 6.62 -31.83
N TYR A 10 16.17 6.66 -32.93
CA TYR A 10 14.78 6.19 -32.97
C TYR A 10 14.70 4.68 -32.70
N VAL A 11 15.50 3.87 -33.41
CA VAL A 11 15.51 2.41 -33.26
C VAL A 11 16.00 1.98 -31.87
N ASN A 12 16.98 2.70 -31.30
CA ASN A 12 17.51 2.43 -29.96
C ASN A 12 16.64 3.02 -28.82
N GLY A 13 15.54 3.72 -29.13
CA GLY A 13 14.64 4.31 -28.14
C GLY A 13 15.24 5.49 -27.36
N LEU A 14 16.19 6.20 -27.95
CA LEU A 14 16.91 7.33 -27.36
C LEU A 14 16.29 8.69 -27.68
N LEU A 15 15.29 8.76 -28.56
CA LEU A 15 14.55 9.99 -28.84
C LEU A 15 13.59 10.34 -27.70
N SER A 16 13.45 11.64 -27.41
CA SER A 16 12.42 12.12 -26.49
C SER A 16 11.01 11.88 -27.05
N PRO A 17 9.96 11.86 -26.20
CA PRO A 17 8.59 11.63 -26.66
C PRO A 17 8.12 12.59 -27.76
N ASP A 18 8.54 13.85 -27.68
CA ASP A 18 8.17 14.89 -28.65
C ASP A 18 8.90 14.73 -29.98
N GLU A 19 10.19 14.34 -29.94
CA GLU A 19 10.99 14.07 -31.15
C GLU A 19 10.51 12.81 -31.86
N ARG A 20 10.16 11.78 -31.09
CA ARG A 20 9.61 10.53 -31.63
C ARG A 20 8.29 10.77 -32.36
N ALA A 21 7.37 11.54 -31.77
CA ALA A 21 6.09 11.85 -32.40
C ALA A 21 6.24 12.64 -33.72
N ARG A 22 7.24 13.52 -33.81
CA ARG A 22 7.58 14.23 -35.05
C ARG A 22 8.17 13.30 -36.10
N PHE A 23 9.09 12.43 -35.68
CA PHE A 23 9.69 11.43 -36.57
C PHE A 23 8.65 10.45 -37.12
N ASP A 24 7.72 9.97 -36.28
CA ASP A 24 6.60 9.12 -36.67
C ASP A 24 5.68 9.82 -37.68
N ALA A 25 5.44 11.13 -37.50
CA ALA A 25 4.69 11.92 -38.46
C ALA A 25 5.44 12.10 -39.79
N GLU A 26 6.75 12.32 -39.77
CA GLU A 26 7.58 12.44 -40.97
C GLU A 26 7.63 11.12 -41.76
N LEU A 27 7.72 9.98 -41.07
CA LEU A 27 7.66 8.65 -41.69
C LEU A 27 6.36 8.40 -42.47
N ALA A 28 5.24 9.01 -42.06
CA ALA A 28 3.95 8.84 -42.72
C ALA A 28 3.88 9.57 -44.08
N TYR A 29 4.66 10.63 -44.27
CA TYR A 29 4.63 11.46 -45.49
C TYR A 29 5.89 11.31 -46.36
N ASN A 30 6.99 10.80 -45.82
CA ASN A 30 8.27 10.67 -46.50
C ASN A 30 8.65 9.19 -46.75
N SER A 31 8.35 8.69 -47.95
CA SER A 31 8.68 7.32 -48.36
C SER A 31 10.18 7.03 -48.37
N ALA A 32 11.03 8.01 -48.70
CA ALA A 32 12.49 7.83 -48.74
C ALA A 32 13.06 7.60 -47.33
N LEU A 33 12.54 8.33 -46.34
CA LEU A 33 12.90 8.13 -44.93
C LEU A 33 12.45 6.75 -44.43
N ALA A 34 11.25 6.31 -44.81
CA ALA A 34 10.76 4.97 -44.45
C ALA A 34 11.63 3.84 -45.05
N GLU A 35 12.09 3.99 -46.30
CA GLU A 35 13.02 3.04 -46.93
C GLU A 35 14.38 3.00 -46.22
N SER A 36 14.93 4.16 -45.83
CA SER A 36 16.20 4.22 -45.10
C SER A 36 16.13 3.57 -43.71
N LEU A 37 15.02 3.77 -42.98
CA LEU A 37 14.75 3.10 -41.71
C LEU A 37 14.61 1.59 -41.89
N ALA A 38 13.87 1.15 -42.92
CA ALA A 38 13.72 -0.28 -43.24
C ALA A 38 15.08 -0.93 -43.58
N PHE A 39 15.90 -0.24 -44.37
CA PHE A 39 17.26 -0.68 -44.67
C PHE A 39 18.13 -0.79 -43.41
N TYR A 40 18.11 0.24 -42.55
CA TYR A 40 18.85 0.24 -41.30
C TYR A 40 18.46 -0.93 -40.39
N VAL A 41 17.16 -1.18 -40.17
CA VAL A 41 16.67 -2.29 -39.36
C VAL A 41 17.08 -3.66 -39.94
N LEU A 42 17.00 -3.82 -41.27
CA LEU A 42 17.45 -5.04 -41.94
C LEU A 42 18.96 -5.28 -41.74
N THR A 43 19.78 -4.25 -41.87
CA THR A 43 21.23 -4.38 -41.67
C THR A 43 21.59 -4.72 -40.22
N GLN A 44 20.89 -4.14 -39.24
CA GLN A 44 21.13 -4.40 -37.83
C GLN A 44 20.81 -5.86 -37.45
N GLU A 45 19.71 -6.41 -38.00
CA GLU A 45 19.32 -7.81 -37.75
C GLU A 45 20.33 -8.80 -38.34
N VAL A 46 20.81 -8.53 -39.56
CA VAL A 46 21.84 -9.36 -40.21
C VAL A 46 23.16 -9.33 -39.42
N ALA A 47 23.60 -8.14 -38.99
CA ALA A 47 24.81 -8.00 -38.18
C ALA A 47 24.69 -8.73 -36.83
N ARG A 48 23.51 -8.68 -36.21
CA ARG A 48 23.24 -9.37 -34.94
C ARG A 48 23.26 -10.89 -35.09
N GLN A 49 22.69 -11.44 -36.16
CA GLN A 49 22.74 -12.88 -36.41
C GLN A 49 24.17 -13.38 -36.63
N GLN A 50 24.96 -12.66 -37.43
CA GLN A 50 26.37 -12.98 -37.63
C GLN A 50 27.18 -12.93 -36.33
N ALA A 51 26.94 -11.93 -35.47
CA ALA A 51 27.58 -11.83 -34.16
C ALA A 51 27.21 -12.98 -33.22
N LEU A 52 25.97 -13.50 -33.30
CA LEU A 52 25.56 -14.66 -32.52
C LEU A 52 26.20 -15.95 -33.03
N ASP A 53 26.27 -16.14 -34.34
CA ASP A 53 26.82 -17.36 -34.92
C ASP A 53 28.35 -17.43 -34.77
N THR A 54 29.04 -16.30 -34.88
CA THR A 54 30.47 -16.20 -34.54
C THR A 54 30.74 -16.54 -33.08
N ARG A 55 29.95 -16.00 -32.14
CA ARG A 55 30.07 -16.34 -30.71
C ARG A 55 29.78 -17.83 -30.44
N LYS A 56 28.79 -18.42 -31.12
CA LYS A 56 28.53 -19.87 -31.00
C LYS A 56 29.70 -20.69 -31.52
N ALA A 57 30.30 -20.30 -32.65
CA ALA A 57 31.46 -20.97 -33.22
C ALA A 57 32.70 -20.86 -32.32
N GLU A 58 32.93 -19.68 -31.73
CA GLU A 58 34.00 -19.46 -30.76
C GLU A 58 33.80 -20.31 -29.50
N LEU A 59 32.58 -20.35 -28.95
CA LEU A 59 32.24 -21.20 -27.80
C LEU A 59 32.44 -22.70 -28.12
N ALA A 60 32.05 -23.13 -29.32
CA ALA A 60 32.24 -24.50 -29.78
C ALA A 60 33.74 -24.85 -29.90
N ALA A 61 34.55 -23.92 -30.44
CA ALA A 61 36.00 -24.08 -30.53
C ALA A 61 36.67 -24.16 -29.15
N LEU A 62 36.19 -23.39 -28.17
CA LEU A 62 36.65 -23.45 -26.79
C LEU A 62 36.30 -24.78 -26.11
N ARG A 63 35.17 -25.41 -26.45
CA ARG A 63 34.80 -26.74 -25.95
C ARG A 63 35.69 -27.86 -26.50
N THR A 64 36.10 -27.74 -27.75
CA THR A 64 36.97 -28.73 -28.41
C THR A 64 38.45 -28.48 -28.19
N ARG A 65 38.83 -27.36 -27.55
CA ARG A 65 40.23 -27.07 -27.22
C ARG A 65 40.72 -28.12 -26.22
N PRO A 66 41.70 -28.98 -26.58
CA PRO A 66 42.26 -29.93 -25.63
C PRO A 66 42.90 -29.13 -24.50
N VAL A 67 42.32 -29.23 -23.31
CA VAL A 67 42.86 -28.63 -22.10
C VAL A 67 44.16 -29.38 -21.79
N PRO A 68 45.32 -28.71 -21.66
CA PRO A 68 46.55 -29.37 -21.26
C PRO A 68 46.32 -30.13 -19.95
N SER A 69 46.55 -31.44 -19.98
CA SER A 69 46.34 -32.40 -18.88
C SER A 69 47.34 -32.21 -17.71
N GLU A 70 47.80 -30.99 -17.45
CA GLU A 70 48.81 -30.72 -16.39
C GLU A 70 48.42 -29.59 -15.43
N ALA A 71 47.18 -29.13 -15.43
CA ALA A 71 46.68 -28.37 -14.30
C ALA A 71 46.26 -29.36 -13.20
N SER A 72 47.20 -29.72 -12.31
CA SER A 72 46.84 -30.33 -11.04
C SER A 72 45.97 -29.36 -10.26
N VAL A 73 44.65 -29.48 -10.43
CA VAL A 73 43.67 -28.69 -9.70
C VAL A 73 43.74 -29.15 -8.25
N ARG A 74 44.61 -28.50 -7.47
CA ARG A 74 44.55 -28.60 -6.01
C ARG A 74 43.18 -28.03 -5.62
N PRO A 75 42.25 -28.83 -5.07
CA PRO A 75 40.96 -28.29 -4.66
C PRO A 75 41.24 -27.22 -3.60
N LEU A 76 40.73 -26.01 -3.84
CA LEU A 76 40.88 -24.87 -2.93
C LEU A 76 40.31 -25.17 -1.53
N TRP A 77 39.46 -26.20 -1.41
CA TRP A 77 38.90 -26.66 -0.14
C TRP A 77 39.30 -28.11 0.14
N GLY A 78 39.97 -28.29 1.28
CA GLY A 78 40.42 -29.58 1.79
C GLY A 78 39.27 -30.56 2.00
N SER A 79 39.61 -31.85 1.88
CA SER A 79 38.81 -33.08 2.07
C SER A 79 37.28 -32.95 2.02
N ALA A 80 36.62 -33.76 1.18
CA ALA A 80 35.16 -33.79 0.99
C ALA A 80 34.32 -33.83 2.29
N GLY A 81 34.90 -34.26 3.41
CA GLY A 81 34.29 -34.12 4.74
C GLY A 81 34.07 -32.67 5.16
N MET A 82 35.06 -31.78 5.04
CA MET A 82 34.95 -30.38 5.46
C MET A 82 33.92 -29.60 4.62
N VAL A 83 33.86 -29.86 3.31
CA VAL A 83 32.86 -29.23 2.42
C VAL A 83 31.44 -29.69 2.77
N ARG A 84 31.25 -30.96 3.16
CA ARG A 84 29.95 -31.47 3.65
C ARG A 84 29.54 -30.83 4.98
N TRP A 85 30.48 -30.67 5.92
CA TRP A 85 30.22 -29.99 7.19
C TRP A 85 29.90 -28.50 7.00
N LEU A 86 30.56 -27.82 6.06
CA LEU A 86 30.25 -26.43 5.70
C LEU A 86 28.88 -26.30 5.01
N ALA A 87 28.51 -27.22 4.12
CA ALA A 87 27.19 -27.23 3.48
C ALA A 87 26.05 -27.44 4.51
N VAL A 88 26.25 -28.35 5.47
CA VAL A 88 25.31 -28.55 6.58
C VAL A 88 25.20 -27.28 7.44
N ALA A 89 26.32 -26.65 7.80
CA ALA A 89 26.30 -25.42 8.59
C ALA A 89 25.54 -24.28 7.91
N ALA A 90 25.72 -24.09 6.60
CA ALA A 90 25.00 -23.07 5.83
C ALA A 90 23.48 -23.31 5.82
N SER A 91 23.05 -24.57 5.69
CA SER A 91 21.62 -24.93 5.73
C SER A 91 20.98 -24.68 7.10
N VAL A 92 21.70 -24.94 8.19
CA VAL A 92 21.24 -24.67 9.56
C VAL A 92 21.09 -23.17 9.79
N VAL A 93 22.04 -22.35 9.33
CA VAL A 93 21.94 -20.89 9.43
C VAL A 93 20.73 -20.35 8.67
N LEU A 94 20.43 -20.90 7.49
CA LEU A 94 19.28 -20.47 6.68
C LEU A 94 17.96 -20.85 7.35
N VAL A 95 17.85 -22.07 7.89
CA VAL A 95 16.67 -22.51 8.66
C VAL A 95 16.52 -21.69 9.94
N LEU A 96 17.60 -21.38 10.65
CA LEU A 96 17.57 -20.52 11.84
C LEU A 96 17.20 -19.08 11.48
N ALA A 97 17.66 -18.55 10.35
CA ALA A 97 17.31 -17.21 9.89
C ALA A 97 15.83 -17.12 9.49
N VAL A 98 15.31 -18.12 8.76
CA VAL A 98 13.88 -18.22 8.41
C VAL A 98 13.03 -18.42 9.67
N GLY A 99 13.46 -19.30 10.57
CA GLY A 99 12.81 -19.53 11.86
C GLY A 99 12.78 -18.25 12.70
N TYR A 100 13.92 -17.57 12.83
CA TYR A 100 14.01 -16.29 13.54
C TYR A 100 13.14 -15.20 12.90
N TYR A 101 13.09 -15.13 11.56
CA TYR A 101 12.25 -14.18 10.84
C TYR A 101 10.75 -14.49 11.02
N ALA A 102 10.36 -15.76 10.92
CA ALA A 102 8.98 -16.21 11.09
C ALA A 102 8.49 -16.11 12.55
N LEU A 103 9.39 -16.28 13.51
CA LEU A 103 9.11 -16.16 14.95
C LEU A 103 9.23 -14.73 15.48
N ARG A 104 9.59 -13.74 14.64
CA ARG A 104 9.58 -12.35 15.09
C ARG A 104 8.16 -11.96 15.49
N PRO A 105 7.94 -11.52 16.75
CA PRO A 105 6.62 -11.06 17.16
C PRO A 105 6.23 -9.86 16.29
N LYS A 106 5.07 -9.96 15.65
CA LYS A 106 4.45 -8.80 14.99
C LYS A 106 4.11 -7.82 16.10
N THR A 107 4.86 -6.73 16.20
CA THR A 107 4.48 -5.66 17.12
C THR A 107 3.13 -5.10 16.68
N ASP A 108 2.20 -4.98 17.62
CA ASP A 108 0.93 -4.33 17.38
C ASP A 108 1.21 -2.87 17.01
N THR A 109 1.22 -2.58 15.72
CA THR A 109 1.36 -1.21 15.26
C THR A 109 0.11 -0.44 15.66
N LEU A 110 0.28 0.84 15.99
CA LEU A 110 -0.83 1.73 16.31
C LEU A 110 -1.92 1.72 15.21
N ALA A 111 -1.48 1.65 13.95
CA ALA A 111 -2.38 1.52 12.81
C ALA A 111 -3.15 0.20 12.81
N ALA A 112 -2.54 -0.92 13.22
CA ALA A 112 -3.21 -2.21 13.32
C ALA A 112 -4.30 -2.18 14.41
N LEU A 113 -3.98 -1.69 15.62
CA LEU A 113 -4.95 -1.60 16.72
C LEU A 113 -6.18 -0.76 16.36
N THR A 114 -5.95 0.41 15.77
CA THR A 114 -7.05 1.29 15.31
C THR A 114 -7.88 0.67 14.19
N THR A 115 -7.24 -0.08 13.28
CA THR A 115 -7.94 -0.80 12.20
C THR A 115 -8.79 -1.94 12.73
N THR A 116 -8.25 -2.76 13.64
CA THR A 116 -8.98 -3.87 14.26
C THR A 116 -10.21 -3.37 14.99
N TYR A 117 -10.05 -2.34 15.84
CA TYR A 117 -11.19 -1.74 16.54
C TYR A 117 -12.25 -1.23 15.57
N ALA A 118 -11.86 -0.48 14.53
CA ALA A 118 -12.80 0.05 13.56
C ALA A 118 -13.53 -1.07 12.80
N ASN A 119 -12.86 -2.15 12.42
CA ASN A 119 -13.52 -3.26 11.73
C ASN A 119 -14.55 -3.97 12.63
N GLU A 120 -14.21 -4.17 13.91
CA GLU A 120 -15.10 -4.83 14.86
C GLU A 120 -16.28 -3.96 15.28
N ARG A 121 -16.05 -2.66 15.52
CA ARG A 121 -17.05 -1.76 16.10
C ARG A 121 -17.77 -0.88 15.10
N PHE A 122 -17.13 -0.57 13.97
CA PHE A 122 -17.72 0.22 12.89
C PHE A 122 -18.13 -0.65 11.70
N GLY A 123 -18.04 -1.98 11.80
CA GLY A 123 -18.44 -2.92 10.74
C GLY A 123 -19.93 -2.93 10.48
N GLN A 124 -20.73 -2.93 11.54
CA GLN A 124 -22.19 -2.90 11.52
C GLN A 124 -22.73 -1.91 12.55
N LEU A 125 -23.79 -1.19 12.19
CA LEU A 125 -24.50 -0.29 13.08
C LEU A 125 -25.67 -1.02 13.75
N PRO A 126 -25.97 -0.72 15.02
CA PRO A 126 -27.05 -1.40 15.75
C PRO A 126 -28.42 -1.05 15.15
N VAL A 127 -29.24 -2.06 14.94
CA VAL A 127 -30.60 -1.91 14.41
C VAL A 127 -31.59 -1.83 15.59
N THR A 128 -32.49 -0.84 15.57
CA THR A 128 -33.55 -0.72 16.59
C THR A 128 -34.91 -1.02 15.95
N MET A 129 -35.58 -2.09 16.41
CA MET A 129 -36.82 -2.60 15.82
C MET A 129 -38.11 -1.81 16.20
N GLY A 130 -37.99 -0.67 16.89
CA GLY A 130 -39.12 -0.04 17.60
C GLY A 130 -39.46 1.42 17.25
N GLY A 131 -38.83 2.02 16.24
CA GLY A 131 -39.02 3.44 15.91
C GLY A 131 -39.82 3.69 14.63
N LYS A 132 -40.42 4.88 14.49
CA LYS A 132 -40.84 5.41 13.18
C LYS A 132 -39.63 5.37 12.23
N SER A 133 -39.84 4.95 10.98
CA SER A 133 -38.80 5.02 9.96
C SER A 133 -38.46 6.48 9.71
N ASP A 134 -37.28 6.89 10.18
CA ASP A 134 -36.68 8.19 9.91
C ASP A 134 -35.38 8.01 9.13
N ASP A 135 -34.77 9.12 8.74
CA ASP A 135 -33.52 9.11 7.95
C ASP A 135 -32.40 8.33 8.65
N VAL A 136 -32.38 8.30 10.00
CA VAL A 136 -31.35 7.57 10.75
C VAL A 136 -31.55 6.07 10.62
N GLN A 137 -32.77 5.55 10.80
CA GLN A 137 -33.05 4.13 10.63
C GLN A 137 -32.79 3.65 9.21
N GLN A 138 -33.19 4.45 8.21
CA GLN A 138 -32.88 4.14 6.82
C GLN A 138 -31.36 4.18 6.57
N GLY A 139 -30.65 5.14 7.15
CA GLY A 139 -29.19 5.25 7.07
C GLY A 139 -28.48 4.02 7.64
N ILE A 140 -28.93 3.53 8.80
CA ILE A 140 -28.41 2.30 9.43
C ILE A 140 -28.60 1.09 8.50
N ALA A 141 -29.80 0.91 7.95
CA ALA A 141 -30.08 -0.19 7.04
C ALA A 141 -29.18 -0.13 5.79
N ARG A 142 -29.05 1.05 5.17
CA ARG A 142 -28.17 1.26 4.01
C ARG A 142 -26.69 1.03 4.35
N PHE A 143 -26.26 1.41 5.54
CA PHE A 143 -24.89 1.18 5.99
C PHE A 143 -24.61 -0.32 6.12
N ASN A 144 -25.52 -1.05 6.79
CA ASN A 144 -25.38 -2.48 7.02
C ASN A 144 -25.47 -3.30 5.71
N ASP A 145 -26.21 -2.82 4.72
CA ASP A 145 -26.25 -3.36 3.35
C ASP A 145 -24.98 -3.04 2.52
N GLY A 146 -23.99 -2.35 3.11
CA GLY A 146 -22.77 -1.93 2.42
C GLY A 146 -22.93 -0.70 1.51
N GLN A 147 -24.11 -0.08 1.47
CA GLN A 147 -24.40 1.12 0.69
C GLN A 147 -23.95 2.38 1.46
N ILE A 148 -22.68 2.44 1.82
CA ILE A 148 -22.11 3.43 2.76
C ILE A 148 -22.34 4.88 2.30
N ALA A 149 -22.21 5.17 1.00
CA ALA A 149 -22.44 6.53 0.48
C ALA A 149 -23.92 6.97 0.56
N ARG A 150 -24.86 6.04 0.42
CA ARG A 150 -26.30 6.34 0.59
C ARG A 150 -26.62 6.57 2.07
N ALA A 151 -26.00 5.80 2.96
CA ALA A 151 -26.10 6.00 4.40
C ALA A 151 -25.60 7.40 4.80
N ASP A 152 -24.46 7.84 4.25
CA ASP A 152 -23.91 9.18 4.49
C ASP A 152 -24.94 10.28 4.15
N SER A 153 -25.58 10.18 2.99
CA SER A 153 -26.60 11.15 2.56
C SER A 153 -27.81 11.20 3.50
N LEU A 154 -28.23 10.05 4.02
CA LEU A 154 -29.34 9.95 4.97
C LEU A 154 -28.97 10.54 6.33
N PHE A 155 -27.78 10.22 6.85
CA PHE A 155 -27.32 10.79 8.12
C PHE A 155 -27.10 12.30 8.04
N GLU A 156 -26.60 12.82 6.91
CA GLU A 156 -26.52 14.27 6.68
C GLU A 156 -27.91 14.92 6.65
N THR A 157 -28.92 14.23 6.12
CA THR A 157 -30.32 14.72 6.15
C THR A 157 -30.87 14.77 7.56
N ALA A 158 -30.61 13.71 8.35
CA ALA A 158 -30.97 13.68 9.77
C ALA A 158 -30.32 14.84 10.55
N LEU A 159 -29.03 15.10 10.30
CA LEU A 159 -28.28 16.18 10.96
C LEU A 159 -28.68 17.59 10.50
N ARG A 160 -29.18 17.77 9.28
CA ARG A 160 -29.79 19.05 8.88
C ARG A 160 -31.06 19.34 9.66
N THR A 161 -31.87 18.32 9.90
CA THR A 161 -33.14 18.45 10.64
C THR A 161 -32.89 18.59 12.15
N GLN A 162 -31.95 17.83 12.69
CA GLN A 162 -31.62 17.83 14.12
C GLN A 162 -30.09 17.81 14.31
N PRO A 163 -29.45 19.00 14.32
CA PRO A 163 -27.98 19.11 14.34
C PRO A 163 -27.28 18.51 15.57
N GLN A 164 -27.99 18.36 16.68
CA GLN A 164 -27.45 17.81 17.93
C GLN A 164 -27.95 16.39 18.21
N ARG A 165 -28.59 15.75 17.23
CA ARG A 165 -29.10 14.39 17.38
C ARG A 165 -27.95 13.40 17.50
N ASP A 166 -28.00 12.62 18.55
CA ASP A 166 -26.85 11.97 19.16
C ASP A 166 -26.43 10.70 18.38
N ASP A 167 -27.41 9.90 17.98
CA ASP A 167 -27.30 8.73 17.10
C ASP A 167 -26.86 9.14 15.69
N ALA A 168 -27.45 10.21 15.13
CA ALA A 168 -27.09 10.73 13.83
C ALA A 168 -25.64 11.24 13.79
N LEU A 169 -25.18 11.96 14.80
CA LEU A 169 -23.77 12.38 14.92
C LEU A 169 -22.84 11.17 15.02
N THR A 170 -23.22 10.17 15.80
CA THR A 170 -22.45 8.93 15.95
C THR A 170 -22.30 8.19 14.62
N TYR A 171 -23.42 7.92 13.93
CA TYR A 171 -23.42 7.15 12.70
C TYR A 171 -22.87 7.92 11.50
N ALA A 172 -23.10 9.24 11.43
CA ALA A 172 -22.45 10.08 10.43
C ALA A 172 -20.92 10.06 10.59
N GLY A 173 -20.42 10.18 11.83
CA GLY A 173 -18.99 10.12 12.12
C GLY A 173 -18.38 8.77 11.75
N ILE A 174 -19.04 7.67 12.11
CA ILE A 174 -18.63 6.30 11.74
C ILE A 174 -18.63 6.11 10.21
N THR A 175 -19.67 6.62 9.53
CA THR A 175 -19.80 6.54 8.08
C THR A 175 -18.69 7.31 7.38
N ALA A 176 -18.43 8.54 7.81
CA ALA A 176 -17.33 9.35 7.29
C ALA A 176 -15.97 8.66 7.53
N PHE A 177 -15.76 8.06 8.70
CA PHE A 177 -14.54 7.30 9.00
C PHE A 177 -14.36 6.12 8.04
N ARG A 178 -15.41 5.35 7.79
CA ARG A 178 -15.41 4.21 6.85
C ARG A 178 -15.14 4.62 5.41
N LEU A 179 -15.58 5.82 5.02
CA LEU A 179 -15.31 6.42 3.71
C LEU A 179 -13.89 7.03 3.60
N GLY A 180 -13.09 6.99 4.67
CA GLY A 180 -11.78 7.65 4.72
C GLY A 180 -11.84 9.17 4.83
N GLN A 181 -13.02 9.73 5.07
CA GLN A 181 -13.26 11.17 5.21
C GLN A 181 -13.01 11.59 6.67
N TYR A 182 -11.76 11.48 7.10
CA TYR A 182 -11.39 11.60 8.51
C TYR A 182 -11.66 13.00 9.08
N ASP A 183 -11.58 14.07 8.28
CA ASP A 183 -11.91 15.44 8.74
C ASP A 183 -13.38 15.57 9.15
N ARG A 184 -14.29 15.04 8.31
CA ARG A 184 -15.72 14.99 8.63
C ARG A 184 -15.98 14.12 9.85
N ALA A 185 -15.31 12.96 9.95
CA ALA A 185 -15.44 12.08 11.10
C ALA A 185 -15.04 12.78 12.41
N ILE A 186 -13.89 13.48 12.40
CA ILE A 186 -13.39 14.28 13.52
C ILE A 186 -14.42 15.35 13.93
N ASP A 187 -14.97 16.13 12.99
CA ASP A 187 -16.00 17.13 13.29
C ASP A 187 -17.23 16.51 13.97
N ARG A 188 -17.75 15.40 13.43
CA ARG A 188 -18.92 14.72 14.01
C ARG A 188 -18.63 14.18 15.41
N PHE A 189 -17.47 13.56 15.63
CA PHE A 189 -17.08 13.03 16.94
C PHE A 189 -16.78 14.11 17.97
N GLN A 190 -16.23 15.26 17.56
CA GLN A 190 -16.06 16.42 18.41
C GLN A 190 -17.41 16.96 18.91
N ARG A 191 -18.34 17.19 17.99
CA ARG A 191 -19.71 17.62 18.33
C ARG A 191 -20.41 16.61 19.24
N LEU A 192 -20.24 15.32 18.95
CA LEU A 192 -20.74 14.23 19.78
C LEU A 192 -20.20 14.28 21.21
N GLY A 193 -18.90 14.54 21.35
CA GLY A 193 -18.21 14.65 22.63
C GLY A 193 -18.63 15.85 23.48
N GLN A 194 -19.16 16.89 22.84
CA GLN A 194 -19.61 18.14 23.47
C GLN A 194 -21.10 18.16 23.82
N LEU A 195 -21.87 17.12 23.48
CA LEU A 195 -23.29 17.06 23.83
C LEU A 195 -23.49 17.02 25.36
N PRO A 196 -24.36 17.88 25.92
CA PRO A 196 -24.62 17.91 27.36
C PRO A 196 -25.42 16.69 27.84
N GLY A 197 -25.23 16.30 29.10
CA GLY A 197 -26.09 15.33 29.79
C GLY A 197 -25.94 13.87 29.34
N ARG A 198 -24.87 13.51 28.63
CA ARG A 198 -24.62 12.12 28.22
C ARG A 198 -23.95 11.30 29.31
N PHE A 199 -24.59 10.16 29.64
CA PHE A 199 -24.00 9.14 30.51
C PHE A 199 -22.88 8.36 29.82
N ALA A 200 -23.08 7.99 28.55
CA ALA A 200 -22.07 7.34 27.71
C ALA A 200 -21.55 8.33 26.68
N ASN A 201 -20.25 8.63 26.70
CA ASN A 201 -19.62 9.55 25.76
C ASN A 201 -18.45 8.88 25.00
N PRO A 202 -18.71 8.33 23.79
CA PRO A 202 -17.65 7.77 22.95
C PRO A 202 -16.94 8.83 22.09
N GLY A 203 -17.41 10.07 22.06
CA GLY A 203 -16.92 11.13 21.16
C GLY A 203 -15.41 11.33 21.21
N PRO A 204 -14.80 11.58 22.39
CA PRO A 204 -13.36 11.79 22.50
C PRO A 204 -12.53 10.58 22.03
N TYR A 205 -13.00 9.37 22.31
CA TYR A 205 -12.33 8.14 21.88
C TYR A 205 -12.40 7.96 20.35
N TYR A 206 -13.59 8.16 19.76
CA TYR A 206 -13.77 8.07 18.31
C TYR A 206 -13.01 9.17 17.55
N GLU A 207 -12.95 10.39 18.10
CA GLU A 207 -12.11 11.45 17.56
C GLU A 207 -10.64 11.04 17.55
N ALA A 208 -10.14 10.49 18.66
CA ALA A 208 -8.76 10.02 18.74
C ALA A 208 -8.47 8.96 17.65
N LEU A 209 -9.35 7.98 17.47
CA LEU A 209 -9.22 6.99 16.41
C LEU A 209 -9.17 7.61 15.01
N ALA A 210 -10.07 8.56 14.72
CA ALA A 210 -10.12 9.25 13.43
C ALA A 210 -8.82 10.02 13.14
N ARG A 211 -8.28 10.72 14.15
CA ARG A 211 -6.98 11.40 14.06
C ARG A 211 -5.84 10.42 13.79
N LEU A 212 -5.78 9.32 14.54
CA LEU A 212 -4.73 8.31 14.35
C LEU A 212 -4.77 7.68 12.95
N ARG A 213 -5.96 7.52 12.37
CA ARG A 213 -6.12 7.04 10.99
C ARG A 213 -5.78 8.08 9.94
N ARG A 214 -6.07 9.36 10.20
CA ARG A 214 -5.71 10.49 9.34
C ARG A 214 -4.20 10.70 9.29
N ASN A 215 -3.50 10.47 10.40
CA ASN A 215 -2.04 10.42 10.52
C ASN A 215 -1.33 11.70 10.02
N LEU A 216 -1.89 12.89 10.30
CA LEU A 216 -1.19 14.15 10.10
C LEU A 216 -0.21 14.44 11.25
N PRO A 217 0.76 15.36 11.08
CA PRO A 217 1.78 15.64 12.11
C PRO A 217 1.23 15.93 13.51
N ASP A 218 0.12 16.68 13.60
CA ASP A 218 -0.51 17.06 14.88
C ASP A 218 -1.48 16.00 15.44
N ASP A 219 -1.79 14.95 14.67
CA ASP A 219 -2.85 14.03 15.06
C ASP A 219 -2.45 13.12 16.21
N LYS A 220 -1.18 12.72 16.28
CA LYS A 220 -0.70 11.85 17.35
C LYS A 220 -0.76 12.54 18.71
N SER A 221 -0.27 13.78 18.80
CA SER A 221 -0.29 14.55 20.05
C SER A 221 -1.71 14.85 20.51
N ARG A 222 -2.60 15.23 19.58
CA ARG A 222 -4.02 15.47 19.89
C ARG A 222 -4.75 14.18 20.28
N ALA A 223 -4.54 13.09 19.55
CA ALA A 223 -5.13 11.80 19.88
C ALA A 223 -4.66 11.32 21.26
N LYS A 224 -3.38 11.48 21.59
CA LYS A 224 -2.85 11.15 22.93
C LYS A 224 -3.59 11.90 24.04
N GLY A 225 -3.74 13.22 23.92
CA GLY A 225 -4.48 14.01 24.90
C GLY A 225 -5.94 13.57 25.06
N LEU A 226 -6.60 13.23 23.95
CA LEU A 226 -7.97 12.69 23.98
C LEU A 226 -8.03 11.30 24.64
N LEU A 227 -7.09 10.41 24.36
CA LEU A 227 -7.03 9.08 24.98
C LEU A 227 -6.76 9.18 26.48
N GLU A 228 -5.84 10.05 26.90
CA GLU A 228 -5.59 10.33 28.32
C GLU A 228 -6.84 10.88 29.02
N GLN A 229 -7.60 11.76 28.36
CA GLN A 229 -8.88 12.23 28.86
C GLN A 229 -9.87 11.06 29.02
N VAL A 230 -10.00 10.20 28.00
CA VAL A 230 -10.90 9.04 28.00
C VAL A 230 -10.61 8.11 29.17
N VAL A 231 -9.32 7.81 29.43
CA VAL A 231 -8.91 6.99 30.57
C VAL A 231 -9.20 7.70 31.89
N ARG A 232 -8.77 8.96 32.03
CA ARG A 232 -8.92 9.74 33.27
C ARG A 232 -10.37 9.91 33.70
N GLN A 233 -11.27 10.11 32.74
CA GLN A 233 -12.70 10.30 32.97
C GLN A 233 -13.48 8.98 32.91
N ASN A 234 -12.81 7.84 32.71
CA ASN A 234 -13.42 6.52 32.55
C ASN A 234 -14.56 6.50 31.51
N LEU A 235 -14.33 7.14 30.36
CA LEU A 235 -15.30 7.23 29.27
C LEU A 235 -15.37 5.92 28.47
N VAL A 236 -16.33 5.86 27.53
CA VAL A 236 -16.46 4.74 26.61
C VAL A 236 -15.16 4.56 25.82
N GLY A 237 -14.59 3.36 25.84
CA GLY A 237 -13.32 3.04 25.20
C GLY A 237 -12.08 3.17 26.10
N ALA A 238 -12.23 3.38 27.41
CA ALA A 238 -11.10 3.55 28.34
C ALA A 238 -10.08 2.39 28.30
N LYS A 239 -10.54 1.14 28.32
CA LYS A 239 -9.64 -0.03 28.27
C LYS A 239 -8.86 -0.11 26.95
N GLU A 240 -9.52 0.21 25.85
CA GLU A 240 -8.89 0.25 24.54
C GLU A 240 -7.93 1.46 24.41
N ALA A 241 -8.26 2.58 25.04
CA ALA A 241 -7.40 3.76 25.11
C ALA A 241 -6.11 3.48 25.89
N GLU A 242 -6.19 2.76 27.02
CA GLU A 242 -4.99 2.32 27.77
C GLU A 242 -4.05 1.47 26.91
N ARG A 243 -4.61 0.53 26.12
CA ARG A 243 -3.82 -0.30 25.20
C ARG A 243 -3.13 0.53 24.12
N LEU A 244 -3.82 1.53 23.57
CA LEU A 244 -3.25 2.43 22.56
C LEU A 244 -2.14 3.29 23.17
N LEU A 245 -2.34 3.83 24.38
CA LEU A 245 -1.33 4.62 25.11
C LEU A 245 -0.10 3.81 25.51
N ALA A 246 -0.25 2.49 25.75
CA ALA A 246 0.86 1.59 26.07
C ALA A 246 1.75 1.26 24.86
N THR A 247 1.38 1.70 23.65
CA THR A 247 2.19 1.46 22.44
C THR A 247 3.33 2.48 22.38
N ASN A 248 4.59 2.02 22.24
CA ASN A 248 5.81 2.86 22.25
C ASN A 248 5.88 4.00 21.19
N ASN A 249 4.89 4.13 20.30
CA ASN A 249 4.87 5.04 19.17
C ASN A 249 3.77 6.12 19.26
N LEU A 250 3.17 6.33 20.44
CA LEU A 250 2.08 7.29 20.70
C LEU A 250 2.48 8.53 21.52
#